data_AF-A0A816NA50-F1
#
_entry.id   AF-A0A816NA50-F1
#
_cell.length_a   1.000
_cell.length_b   1.000
_cell.length_c   1.000
_cell.angle_alpha   90.00
_cell.angle_beta   90.00
_cell.angle_gamma   90.00
#
_symmetry.space_group_name_H-M   'P 1'
#
loop_
_entity.id
_entity.type
_entity.pdbx_description
1 polymer ?
#
loop_
_entity_poly.entity_id
_entity_poly.type
_entity_poly.pdbx_seq_one_letter_code
_entity_poly.pdbx_strand_id
1 'polypeptide(L)'
;MCHVNPKSKRYFSNQVANDGFPYRAKTIFAFQEIDGVEVAFFGMHVQEYDEHCPAPNTRRVYISIFDTDILEDCLDNEIQAIFDIPYFVGDFWPTTIEATIKELDQQDEDSDHPIESEAFFVIYLHNPIATSPPAVNDTDVPIECDLMDTRDAFLSFSCDRNLEFSSLRRAKFSTMAFLSEIHASKTENPTYNCNNCRQQCGVHYHCTRCEDFDLCEKCFNIEPKHEHKMECSVPCIVDVNQDDKCNSLNSI
;
A
#
# COMPACT_ATOMS: atom_id res chain seq x y z
N MET A 1 -4.60 -6.79 -3.25
CA MET A 1 -4.88 -8.03 -4.02
C MET A 1 -5.17 -7.65 -5.46
N CYS A 2 -4.59 -8.35 -6.42
CA CYS A 2 -4.78 -8.06 -7.84
C CYS A 2 -5.91 -8.96 -8.38
N HIS A 3 -7.12 -8.41 -8.51
CA HIS A 3 -8.27 -9.20 -8.95
C HIS A 3 -8.20 -9.49 -10.45
N VAL A 4 -8.40 -10.76 -10.81
CA VAL A 4 -8.48 -11.18 -12.21
C VAL A 4 -9.81 -10.69 -12.79
N ASN A 5 -9.76 -9.98 -13.92
CA ASN A 5 -10.97 -9.55 -14.60
C ASN A 5 -11.89 -10.75 -14.91
N PRO A 6 -13.22 -10.62 -14.72
CA PRO A 6 -14.22 -11.64 -15.06
C PRO A 6 -14.00 -12.40 -16.37
N LYS A 7 -13.57 -11.75 -17.46
CA LYS A 7 -13.34 -12.41 -18.76
C LYS A 7 -12.10 -13.29 -18.78
N SER A 8 -11.06 -12.87 -18.06
CA SER A 8 -9.79 -13.59 -17.96
C SER A 8 -9.85 -14.73 -16.95
N LYS A 9 -10.85 -14.73 -16.04
CA LYS A 9 -11.03 -15.78 -15.02
C LYS A 9 -11.00 -17.19 -15.60
N ARG A 10 -11.55 -17.43 -16.80
CA ARG A 10 -11.56 -18.77 -17.42
C ARG A 10 -10.16 -19.36 -17.62
N TYR A 11 -9.15 -18.51 -17.79
CA TYR A 11 -7.76 -18.93 -18.01
C TYR A 11 -6.97 -19.15 -16.71
N PHE A 12 -7.41 -18.54 -15.59
CA PHE A 12 -6.72 -18.61 -14.29
C PHE A 12 -7.52 -19.36 -13.20
N SER A 13 -8.78 -19.72 -13.48
CA SER A 13 -9.75 -20.28 -12.51
C SER A 13 -9.29 -21.54 -11.78
N ASN A 14 -8.37 -22.31 -12.36
CA ASN A 14 -7.81 -23.50 -11.73
C ASN A 14 -6.58 -23.22 -10.84
N GLN A 15 -6.04 -22.00 -10.88
CA GLN A 15 -4.76 -21.65 -10.23
C GLN A 15 -4.91 -20.66 -9.07
N VAL A 16 -6.07 -20.01 -8.90
CA VAL A 16 -6.23 -18.90 -7.94
C VAL A 16 -7.50 -19.08 -7.11
N ALA A 17 -7.34 -19.47 -5.84
CA ALA A 17 -8.45 -19.83 -4.95
C ALA A 17 -9.41 -18.67 -4.59
N ASN A 18 -8.99 -17.41 -4.77
CA ASN A 18 -9.73 -16.20 -4.39
C ASN A 18 -9.89 -15.19 -5.55
N ASP A 19 -9.87 -15.64 -6.81
CA ASP A 19 -10.02 -14.78 -7.99
C ASP A 19 -8.99 -13.63 -8.10
N GLY A 20 -7.85 -13.71 -7.42
CA GLY A 20 -6.81 -12.67 -7.48
C GLY A 20 -5.45 -13.07 -6.92
N PHE A 21 -4.42 -12.36 -7.37
CA PHE A 21 -3.03 -12.57 -6.96
C PHE A 21 -2.72 -11.69 -5.73
N PRO A 22 -2.35 -12.28 -4.57
CA PRO A 22 -1.95 -11.50 -3.42
C PRO A 22 -0.62 -10.79 -3.68
N TYR A 23 -0.52 -9.54 -3.26
CA TYR A 23 0.70 -8.73 -3.36
C TYR A 23 0.74 -7.74 -2.21
N ARG A 24 1.95 -7.26 -1.92
CA ARG A 24 2.19 -6.10 -1.05
C ARG A 24 2.41 -4.86 -1.90
N ALA A 25 1.68 -3.79 -1.62
CA ALA A 25 1.86 -2.49 -2.27
C ALA A 25 2.87 -1.65 -1.48
N LYS A 26 3.73 -0.91 -2.17
CA LYS A 26 4.60 0.10 -1.58
C LYS A 26 4.60 1.36 -2.43
N THR A 27 4.57 2.51 -1.76
CA THR A 27 4.71 3.82 -2.39
C THR A 27 5.94 4.50 -1.83
N ILE A 28 6.88 4.86 -2.71
CA ILE A 28 8.20 5.36 -2.35
C ILE A 28 8.39 6.71 -3.03
N PHE A 29 8.78 7.72 -2.26
CA PHE A 29 9.16 9.05 -2.75
C PHE A 29 10.61 9.36 -2.39
N ALA A 30 11.31 10.04 -3.29
CA ALA A 30 12.61 10.63 -3.01
C ALA A 30 12.51 12.16 -2.96
N PHE A 31 13.24 12.74 -2.01
CA PHE A 31 13.22 14.16 -1.69
C PHE A 31 14.63 14.75 -1.78
N GLN A 32 14.72 16.00 -2.23
CA GLN A 32 15.94 16.78 -2.25
C GLN A 32 15.70 18.11 -1.54
N GLU A 33 16.59 18.50 -0.63
CA GLU A 33 16.55 19.82 0.01
C GLU A 33 17.13 20.88 -0.94
N ILE A 34 16.35 21.91 -1.22
CA ILE A 34 16.74 23.05 -2.06
C ILE A 34 16.41 24.33 -1.30
N ASP A 35 17.42 25.12 -0.94
CA ASP A 35 17.30 26.36 -0.14
C ASP A 35 16.54 26.17 1.19
N GLY A 36 16.82 25.07 1.91
CA GLY A 36 16.14 24.77 3.18
C GLY A 36 14.70 24.26 3.04
N VAL A 37 14.28 23.87 1.83
CA VAL A 37 12.93 23.34 1.56
C VAL A 37 13.04 21.99 0.87
N GLU A 38 12.37 20.97 1.42
CA GLU A 38 12.28 19.64 0.82
C GLU A 38 11.41 19.65 -0.45
N VAL A 39 11.89 19.00 -1.50
CA VAL A 39 11.20 18.88 -2.79
C VAL A 39 11.16 17.43 -3.20
N ALA A 40 9.97 16.86 -3.37
CA ALA A 40 9.79 15.56 -3.97
C ALA A 40 10.10 15.66 -5.47
N PHE A 41 11.00 14.81 -5.95
CA PHE A 41 11.42 14.79 -7.36
C PHE A 41 11.24 13.42 -8.02
N PHE A 42 10.91 12.39 -7.23
CA PHE A 42 10.66 11.05 -7.72
C PHE A 42 9.60 10.38 -6.86
N GLY A 43 8.71 9.63 -7.51
CA GLY A 43 7.68 8.83 -6.87
C GLY A 43 7.47 7.52 -7.63
N MET A 44 7.28 6.43 -6.89
CA MET A 44 7.12 5.10 -7.44
C MET A 44 6.11 4.29 -6.63
N HIS A 45 5.19 3.62 -7.31
CA HIS A 45 4.34 2.56 -6.78
C HIS A 45 4.92 1.21 -7.17
N VAL A 46 4.98 0.28 -6.22
CA VAL A 46 5.52 -1.06 -6.41
C VAL A 46 4.48 -2.08 -5.96
N GLN A 47 4.31 -3.14 -6.75
CA GLN A 47 3.54 -4.33 -6.36
C GLN A 47 4.51 -5.50 -6.24
N GLU A 48 4.65 -6.04 -5.02
CA GLU A 48 5.54 -7.15 -4.71
C GLU A 48 4.72 -8.44 -4.54
N TYR A 49 4.96 -9.42 -5.41
CA TYR A 49 4.35 -10.74 -5.38
C TYR A 49 5.39 -11.74 -4.86
N ASP A 50 5.13 -12.32 -3.70
CA ASP A 50 6.09 -13.20 -3.02
C ASP A 50 6.03 -14.66 -3.55
N GLU A 51 6.63 -15.58 -2.80
CA GLU A 51 6.61 -17.01 -3.09
C GLU A 51 5.29 -17.72 -2.81
N HIS A 52 4.41 -17.12 -2.01
CA HIS A 52 3.09 -17.65 -1.70
C HIS A 52 2.05 -17.22 -2.74
N CYS A 53 2.34 -16.18 -3.53
CA CYS A 53 1.55 -15.82 -4.69
C CYS A 53 1.59 -16.95 -5.75
N PRO A 54 0.44 -17.41 -6.27
CA PRO A 54 0.41 -18.40 -7.34
C PRO A 54 0.99 -17.86 -8.66
N ALA A 55 1.40 -18.78 -9.52
CA ALA A 55 1.83 -18.46 -10.88
C ALA A 55 0.69 -17.78 -11.67
N PRO A 56 0.99 -16.84 -12.59
CA PRO A 56 2.32 -16.49 -13.10
C PRO A 56 3.05 -15.42 -12.28
N ASN A 57 2.43 -14.86 -11.24
CA ASN A 57 2.94 -13.70 -10.50
C ASN A 57 3.95 -14.06 -9.40
N THR A 58 4.13 -15.34 -9.06
CA THR A 58 5.09 -15.82 -8.05
C THR A 58 6.47 -15.16 -8.21
N ARG A 59 6.96 -14.52 -7.15
CA ARG A 59 8.29 -13.86 -7.09
C ARG A 59 8.51 -12.79 -8.18
N ARG A 60 7.50 -11.98 -8.44
CA ARG A 60 7.59 -10.85 -9.37
C ARG A 60 7.38 -9.52 -8.68
N VAL A 61 8.00 -8.50 -9.23
CA VAL A 61 7.81 -7.11 -8.80
C VAL A 61 7.37 -6.31 -10.01
N TYR A 62 6.33 -5.51 -9.84
CA TYR A 62 5.89 -4.53 -10.83
C TYR A 62 6.13 -3.13 -10.32
N ILE A 63 6.63 -2.27 -11.20
CA ILE A 63 6.95 -0.89 -10.90
C ILE A 63 6.05 -0.02 -11.78
N SER A 64 5.30 0.87 -11.13
CA SER A 64 4.56 1.95 -11.76
C SER A 64 5.16 3.28 -11.30
N ILE A 65 5.73 4.04 -12.23
CA ILE A 65 6.38 5.33 -11.93
C ILE A 65 5.34 6.44 -12.12
N PHE A 66 5.39 7.47 -11.26
CA PHE A 66 4.50 8.63 -11.37
C PHE A 66 4.87 9.61 -12.49
N ASP A 67 6.06 9.46 -13.07
CA ASP A 67 6.62 10.37 -14.06
C ASP A 67 7.25 9.61 -15.22
N THR A 68 6.98 10.09 -16.43
CA THR A 68 7.20 9.43 -17.72
C THR A 68 8.65 9.49 -18.22
N ASP A 69 9.54 10.19 -17.53
CA ASP A 69 10.86 10.56 -18.08
C ASP A 69 11.98 9.52 -17.84
N ILE A 70 11.66 8.33 -17.30
CA ILE A 70 12.66 7.27 -16.97
C ILE A 70 12.60 6.06 -17.95
N LEU A 71 11.59 5.99 -18.81
CA LEU A 71 11.32 4.81 -19.65
C LEU A 71 12.14 4.71 -20.96
N GLU A 72 13.00 5.68 -21.26
CA GLU A 72 13.76 5.70 -22.53
C GLU A 72 15.01 4.79 -22.57
N ASP A 73 15.36 4.11 -21.46
CA ASP A 73 16.71 3.53 -21.29
C ASP A 73 16.81 1.99 -21.18
N CYS A 74 15.75 1.20 -21.41
CA CYS A 74 15.76 -0.23 -21.01
C CYS A 74 15.41 -1.29 -22.07
N LEU A 75 15.65 -1.10 -23.37
CA LEU A 75 15.34 -2.13 -24.38
C LEU A 75 16.29 -3.35 -24.35
N ASP A 76 15.72 -4.53 -24.07
CA ASP A 76 15.63 -5.67 -25.00
C ASP A 76 15.04 -6.90 -24.28
N ASN A 77 14.04 -7.58 -24.88
CA ASN A 77 13.92 -9.05 -25.00
C ASN A 77 12.52 -9.51 -25.47
N GLU A 78 12.52 -10.51 -26.35
CA GLU A 78 11.35 -11.12 -27.03
C GLU A 78 10.57 -12.07 -26.11
N ILE A 79 9.24 -11.88 -25.98
CA ILE A 79 8.32 -12.78 -25.25
C ILE A 79 7.40 -13.49 -26.25
N GLN A 80 7.24 -14.82 -26.12
CA GLN A 80 6.57 -15.69 -27.10
C GLN A 80 5.16 -16.21 -26.74
N ALA A 81 4.48 -15.74 -25.69
CA ALA A 81 3.07 -16.07 -25.45
C ALA A 81 2.36 -15.10 -24.48
N ILE A 82 1.09 -14.77 -24.75
CA ILE A 82 0.30 -13.75 -24.03
C ILE A 82 -0.12 -14.17 -22.61
N PHE A 83 -0.21 -15.47 -22.32
CA PHE A 83 -0.66 -15.99 -21.03
C PHE A 83 0.47 -16.19 -20.00
N ASP A 84 1.73 -16.04 -20.44
CA ASP A 84 2.91 -16.07 -19.57
C ASP A 84 3.31 -14.66 -19.07
N ILE A 85 2.54 -13.64 -19.48
CA ILE A 85 2.74 -12.24 -19.10
C ILE A 85 2.14 -12.01 -17.70
N PRO A 86 2.90 -11.42 -16.76
CA PRO A 86 2.39 -11.13 -15.42
C PRO A 86 1.17 -10.22 -15.43
N TYR A 87 0.24 -10.42 -14.48
CA TYR A 87 -0.99 -9.63 -14.38
C TYR A 87 -0.88 -8.59 -13.25
N PHE A 88 -0.89 -7.30 -13.57
CA PHE A 88 -0.69 -6.21 -12.61
C PHE A 88 -1.86 -5.23 -12.55
N VAL A 89 -2.18 -4.70 -11.36
CA VAL A 89 -3.27 -3.71 -11.21
C VAL A 89 -2.87 -2.39 -11.85
N GLY A 90 -3.74 -1.84 -12.70
CA GLY A 90 -3.52 -0.54 -13.35
C GLY A 90 -2.58 -0.58 -14.57
N ASP A 91 -2.19 -1.78 -14.99
CA ASP A 91 -1.31 -2.01 -16.13
C ASP A 91 -2.11 -2.16 -17.45
N PHE A 92 -1.40 -2.03 -18.58
CA PHE A 92 -2.00 -2.12 -19.91
C PHE A 92 -2.46 -3.56 -20.24
N TRP A 93 -1.69 -4.58 -19.83
CA TRP A 93 -1.91 -5.98 -20.18
C TRP A 93 -3.29 -6.55 -19.82
N PRO A 94 -3.85 -6.32 -18.61
CA PRO A 94 -5.24 -6.68 -18.30
C PRO A 94 -6.25 -6.21 -19.34
N THR A 95 -6.14 -4.96 -19.77
CA THR A 95 -7.07 -4.33 -20.72
C THR A 95 -6.86 -4.89 -22.13
N THR A 96 -5.61 -5.09 -22.55
CA THR A 96 -5.25 -5.65 -23.85
C THR A 96 -5.67 -7.11 -23.98
N ILE A 97 -5.41 -7.92 -22.95
CA ILE A 97 -5.86 -9.32 -22.88
C ILE A 97 -7.38 -9.40 -23.01
N GLU A 98 -8.12 -8.51 -22.36
CA GLU A 98 -9.58 -8.46 -22.49
C GLU A 98 -10.06 -8.04 -23.87
N ALA A 99 -9.39 -7.09 -24.51
CA ALA A 99 -9.69 -6.68 -25.88
C ALA A 99 -9.46 -7.84 -26.85
N THR A 100 -8.31 -8.50 -26.76
CA THR A 100 -7.99 -9.70 -27.56
C THR A 100 -8.97 -10.84 -27.30
N ILE A 101 -9.33 -11.13 -26.04
CA ILE A 101 -10.35 -12.15 -25.71
C ILE A 101 -11.71 -11.79 -26.35
N LYS A 102 -12.09 -10.51 -26.32
CA LYS A 102 -13.34 -10.03 -26.92
C LYS A 102 -13.33 -10.13 -28.44
N GLU A 103 -12.17 -9.90 -29.08
CA GLU A 103 -11.95 -10.06 -30.53
C GLU A 103 -11.98 -11.53 -30.94
N LEU A 104 -11.32 -12.42 -30.19
CA LEU A 104 -11.35 -13.87 -30.38
C LEU A 104 -12.76 -14.46 -30.21
N ASP A 105 -13.56 -13.91 -29.30
CA ASP A 105 -14.96 -14.30 -29.13
C ASP A 105 -15.87 -13.71 -30.25
N GLN A 106 -15.38 -12.80 -31.11
CA GLN A 106 -16.18 -12.06 -32.10
C GLN A 106 -15.91 -12.40 -33.57
N GLN A 107 -14.80 -13.02 -33.98
CA GLN A 107 -14.63 -13.49 -35.38
C GLN A 107 -13.52 -14.54 -35.54
N ASP A 108 -13.88 -15.68 -36.16
CA ASP A 108 -13.02 -16.33 -37.16
C ASP A 108 -12.70 -15.27 -38.23
N GLU A 109 -11.45 -14.81 -38.30
CA GLU A 109 -10.67 -14.44 -39.50
C GLU A 109 -9.49 -13.52 -39.14
N ASP A 110 -8.29 -14.05 -39.39
CA ASP A 110 -6.98 -13.42 -39.54
C ASP A 110 -6.87 -11.89 -39.33
N SER A 111 -6.35 -11.48 -38.17
CA SER A 111 -5.56 -10.25 -38.04
C SER A 111 -4.53 -10.44 -36.93
N ASP A 112 -3.32 -10.89 -37.30
CA ASP A 112 -2.15 -10.83 -36.43
C ASP A 112 -1.75 -9.35 -36.29
N HIS A 113 -2.33 -8.67 -35.30
CA HIS A 113 -1.89 -7.33 -34.93
C HIS A 113 -0.67 -7.48 -34.02
N PRO A 114 0.52 -7.03 -34.45
CA PRO A 114 1.69 -7.07 -33.58
C PRO A 114 1.39 -6.22 -32.35
N ILE A 115 1.37 -6.87 -31.19
CA ILE A 115 1.33 -6.19 -29.90
C ILE A 115 2.59 -5.33 -29.84
N GLU A 116 2.45 -4.01 -29.70
CA GLU A 116 3.58 -3.09 -29.59
C GLU A 116 4.41 -3.45 -28.36
N SER A 117 5.44 -4.27 -28.59
CA SER A 117 6.36 -4.83 -27.59
C SER A 117 7.35 -3.80 -27.03
N GLU A 118 7.40 -2.60 -27.61
CA GLU A 118 8.43 -1.59 -27.33
C GLU A 118 8.22 -0.85 -25.98
N ALA A 119 7.09 -1.08 -25.30
CA ALA A 119 6.73 -0.36 -24.06
C ALA A 119 6.90 -1.18 -22.75
N PHE A 120 7.46 -2.39 -22.80
CA PHE A 120 7.53 -3.28 -21.65
C PHE A 120 8.93 -3.85 -21.40
N PHE A 121 9.36 -3.78 -20.15
CA PHE A 121 10.66 -4.27 -19.72
C PHE A 121 10.49 -5.42 -18.73
N VAL A 122 11.14 -6.55 -19.02
CA VAL A 122 11.21 -7.69 -18.10
C VAL A 122 12.64 -7.85 -17.63
N ILE A 123 12.87 -7.56 -16.35
CA ILE A 123 14.19 -7.63 -15.73
C ILE A 123 14.32 -8.91 -14.93
N TYR A 124 15.27 -9.76 -15.30
CA TYR A 124 15.60 -10.98 -14.56
C TYR A 124 16.65 -10.68 -13.48
N LEU A 125 16.20 -10.53 -12.24
CA LEU A 125 17.08 -10.24 -11.09
C LEU A 125 17.83 -11.48 -10.56
N HIS A 126 17.37 -12.67 -10.91
CA HIS A 126 17.95 -13.94 -10.47
C HIS A 126 18.27 -14.84 -11.67
N ASN A 127 19.36 -15.60 -11.56
CA ASN A 127 19.72 -16.58 -12.58
C ASN A 127 18.71 -17.74 -12.56
N PRO A 128 18.00 -18.05 -13.66
CA PRO A 128 17.01 -19.12 -13.72
C PRO A 128 17.59 -20.53 -13.51
N ILE A 129 18.91 -20.68 -13.59
CA ILE A 129 19.63 -21.96 -13.44
C ILE A 129 20.04 -22.21 -11.98
N ALA A 130 19.92 -21.21 -11.10
CA ALA A 130 20.31 -21.34 -9.70
C ALA A 130 19.32 -22.19 -8.88
N THR A 131 19.87 -22.92 -7.90
CA THR A 131 19.14 -23.70 -6.89
C THR A 131 18.10 -22.82 -6.18
N SER A 132 16.99 -23.42 -5.74
CA SER A 132 15.81 -22.75 -5.18
C SER A 132 16.14 -21.45 -4.42
N PRO A 133 15.60 -20.28 -4.84
CA PRO A 133 15.91 -19.01 -4.20
C PRO A 133 15.47 -19.02 -2.74
N PRO A 134 16.16 -18.27 -1.86
CA PRO A 134 15.79 -18.16 -0.45
C PRO A 134 14.37 -17.64 -0.30
N ALA A 135 13.76 -17.94 0.85
CA ALA A 135 12.44 -17.45 1.20
C ALA A 135 12.43 -15.91 1.18
N VAL A 136 11.40 -15.30 0.60
CA VAL A 136 11.21 -13.85 0.66
C VAL A 136 10.90 -13.46 2.10
N ASN A 137 11.75 -12.66 2.72
CA ASN A 137 11.55 -12.14 4.08
C ASN A 137 11.61 -10.62 4.06
N ASP A 138 10.44 -9.99 3.99
CA ASP A 138 10.30 -8.55 4.09
C ASP A 138 10.26 -8.12 5.56
N THR A 139 11.30 -7.41 6.00
CA THR A 139 11.45 -6.96 7.39
C THR A 139 10.71 -5.67 7.69
N ASP A 140 10.20 -4.97 6.68
CA ASP A 140 9.56 -3.67 6.87
C ASP A 140 8.12 -3.85 7.36
N VAL A 141 7.74 -3.09 8.39
CA VAL A 141 6.37 -3.06 8.92
C VAL A 141 5.41 -2.46 7.87
N PRO A 142 4.19 -3.00 7.71
CA PRO A 142 3.18 -2.37 6.87
C PRO A 142 2.90 -0.92 7.30
N ILE A 143 2.92 0.00 6.35
CA ILE A 143 2.56 1.41 6.56
C ILE A 143 1.22 1.63 5.88
N GLU A 144 0.17 1.84 6.66
CA GLU A 144 -1.15 2.19 6.14
C GLU A 144 -1.21 3.71 5.89
N CYS A 145 -1.61 4.10 4.68
CA CYS A 145 -1.75 5.49 4.28
C CYS A 145 -2.68 5.60 3.07
N ASP A 146 -3.94 5.96 3.30
CA ASP A 146 -4.97 6.05 2.25
C ASP A 146 -4.56 7.00 1.10
N LEU A 147 -3.88 8.09 1.44
CA LEU A 147 -3.36 9.04 0.46
C LEU A 147 -2.34 8.41 -0.50
N MET A 148 -1.58 7.43 -0.03
CA MET A 148 -0.48 6.79 -0.75
C MET A 148 -0.78 5.33 -1.15
N ASP A 149 -2.00 4.86 -0.93
CA ASP A 149 -2.41 3.48 -1.21
C ASP A 149 -2.50 3.21 -2.72
N THR A 150 -2.97 4.21 -3.48
CA THR A 150 -3.05 4.12 -4.93
C THR A 150 -2.56 5.39 -5.61
N ARG A 151 -2.07 5.24 -6.84
CA ARG A 151 -1.73 6.35 -7.73
C ARG A 151 -2.88 7.33 -7.86
N ASP A 152 -4.09 6.81 -8.03
CA ASP A 152 -5.29 7.60 -8.27
C ASP A 152 -5.69 8.41 -7.02
N ALA A 153 -5.52 7.86 -5.81
CA ALA A 153 -5.76 8.62 -4.57
C ALA A 153 -4.85 9.86 -4.47
N PHE A 154 -3.55 9.69 -4.75
CA PHE A 154 -2.60 10.80 -4.76
C PHE A 154 -2.90 11.83 -5.86
N LEU A 155 -3.27 11.38 -7.07
CA LEU A 155 -3.62 12.26 -8.18
C LEU A 155 -4.91 13.02 -7.90
N SER A 156 -5.95 12.37 -7.37
CA SER A 156 -7.20 13.03 -6.95
C SER A 156 -6.93 14.08 -5.88
N PHE A 157 -6.16 13.75 -4.84
CA PHE A 157 -5.75 14.72 -3.82
C PHE A 157 -5.02 15.93 -4.42
N SER A 158 -4.10 15.68 -5.34
CA SER A 158 -3.34 16.73 -6.02
C SER A 158 -4.23 17.60 -6.89
N CYS A 159 -5.13 17.01 -7.67
CA CYS A 159 -6.10 17.73 -8.50
C CYS A 159 -7.05 18.58 -7.65
N ASP A 160 -7.65 18.01 -6.61
CA ASP A 160 -8.61 18.69 -5.74
C ASP A 160 -8.01 19.92 -5.04
N ARG A 161 -6.72 19.86 -4.72
CA ARG A 161 -5.97 20.95 -4.07
C ARG A 161 -5.12 21.79 -5.02
N ASN A 162 -5.25 21.60 -6.32
CA ASN A 162 -4.47 22.29 -7.36
C ASN A 162 -2.95 22.22 -7.11
N LEU A 163 -2.47 21.06 -6.68
CA LEU A 163 -1.05 20.78 -6.50
C LEU A 163 -0.43 20.45 -7.85
N GLU A 164 0.66 21.14 -8.16
CA GLU A 164 1.37 20.99 -9.42
C GLU A 164 2.87 20.81 -9.19
N PHE A 165 3.52 20.11 -10.12
CA PHE A 165 4.97 19.91 -10.15
C PHE A 165 5.64 20.58 -11.37
N SER A 166 4.92 21.52 -12.01
CA SER A 166 5.33 22.21 -13.24
C SER A 166 6.44 23.27 -13.09
N SER A 167 6.85 23.58 -11.85
CA SER A 167 7.97 24.49 -11.56
C SER A 167 8.51 24.23 -10.16
N LEU A 168 9.77 24.60 -9.88
CA LEU A 168 10.37 24.43 -8.55
C LEU A 168 9.53 25.05 -7.42
N ARG A 169 8.95 26.23 -7.64
CA ARG A 169 8.11 26.90 -6.64
C ARG A 169 6.83 26.11 -6.37
N ARG A 170 6.20 25.58 -7.42
CA ARG A 170 4.98 24.74 -7.31
C ARG A 170 5.32 23.39 -6.67
N ALA A 171 6.40 22.74 -7.08
CA ALA A 171 6.87 21.48 -6.50
C ALA A 171 7.18 21.60 -5.00
N LYS A 172 7.85 22.68 -4.56
CA LYS A 172 8.07 22.98 -3.13
C LYS A 172 6.74 23.05 -2.35
N PHE A 173 5.77 23.78 -2.89
CA PHE A 173 4.46 23.92 -2.26
C PHE A 173 3.68 22.60 -2.22
N SER A 174 3.63 21.88 -3.35
CA SER A 174 2.95 20.59 -3.49
C SER A 174 3.56 19.54 -2.58
N THR A 175 4.89 19.49 -2.48
CA THR A 175 5.63 18.61 -1.57
C THR A 175 5.24 18.85 -0.12
N MET A 176 5.29 20.11 0.31
CA MET A 176 4.89 20.50 1.66
C MET A 176 3.42 20.15 1.95
N ALA A 177 2.53 20.35 0.97
CA ALA A 177 1.11 20.09 1.13
C ALA A 177 0.80 18.60 1.36
N PHE A 178 1.34 17.70 0.54
CA PHE A 178 1.10 16.27 0.74
C PHE A 178 1.84 15.72 1.96
N LEU A 179 3.06 16.20 2.27
CA LEU A 179 3.77 15.80 3.49
C LEU A 179 2.97 16.19 4.74
N SER A 180 2.41 17.40 4.76
CA SER A 180 1.53 17.83 5.85
C SER A 180 0.33 16.91 6.01
N GLU A 181 -0.26 16.43 4.92
CA GLU A 181 -1.40 15.51 4.97
C GLU A 181 -0.99 14.12 5.50
N ILE A 182 0.15 13.57 5.06
CA ILE A 182 0.69 12.31 5.58
C ILE A 182 0.99 12.41 7.08
N HIS A 183 1.58 13.53 7.52
CA HIS A 183 1.88 13.71 8.93
C HIS A 183 0.61 13.94 9.76
N ALA A 184 -0.35 14.72 9.26
CA ALA A 184 -1.61 14.97 9.95
C ALA A 184 -2.42 13.67 10.13
N SER A 185 -2.56 12.88 9.07
CA SER A 185 -3.28 11.59 9.10
C SER A 185 -2.68 10.60 10.09
N LYS A 186 -1.34 10.57 10.26
CA LYS A 186 -0.67 9.77 11.30
C LYS A 186 -0.90 10.29 12.72
N THR A 187 -1.27 11.56 12.87
CA THR A 187 -1.46 12.23 14.15
C THR A 187 -2.92 12.16 14.63
N GLU A 188 -3.86 11.71 13.79
CA GLU A 188 -5.25 11.41 14.18
C GLU A 188 -5.38 10.13 15.03
N ASN A 189 -4.43 9.86 15.92
CA ASN A 189 -4.78 9.11 17.12
C ASN A 189 -5.74 10.01 17.91
N PRO A 190 -6.99 9.61 18.16
CA PRO A 190 -7.87 10.38 19.03
C PRO A 190 -7.14 10.49 20.36
N THR A 191 -6.77 11.71 20.69
CA THR A 191 -6.01 12.00 21.88
C THR A 191 -7.00 12.41 22.94
N TYR A 192 -7.04 11.65 24.03
CA TYR A 192 -8.04 11.83 25.07
C TYR A 192 -7.46 12.64 26.22
N ASN A 193 -8.29 13.45 26.86
CA ASN A 193 -7.88 14.21 28.04
C ASN A 193 -8.31 13.45 29.29
N CYS A 194 -7.34 13.06 30.12
CA CYS A 194 -7.64 12.43 31.40
C CYS A 194 -8.46 13.39 32.29
N ASN A 195 -9.65 12.98 32.72
CA ASN A 195 -10.55 13.81 33.53
C ASN A 195 -9.96 14.17 34.90
N ASN A 196 -8.96 13.41 35.39
CA ASN A 196 -8.31 13.67 36.67
C ASN A 196 -7.10 14.63 36.55
N CYS A 197 -6.12 14.32 35.70
CA CYS A 197 -4.89 15.12 35.59
C CYS A 197 -4.89 16.13 34.43
N ARG A 198 -5.91 16.09 33.57
CA ARG A 198 -6.06 16.92 32.35
C ARG A 198 -4.93 16.79 31.33
N GLN A 199 -4.10 15.76 31.46
CA GLN A 199 -3.06 15.45 30.47
C GLN A 199 -3.66 14.65 29.32
N GLN A 200 -3.19 14.96 28.12
CA GLN A 200 -3.49 14.24 26.90
C GLN A 200 -2.81 12.87 26.93
N CYS A 201 -3.54 11.81 26.58
CA CYS A 201 -3.05 10.43 26.60
C CYS A 201 -3.53 9.65 25.39
N GLY A 202 -2.66 8.76 24.89
CA GLY A 202 -2.98 7.82 23.80
C GLY A 202 -3.75 6.60 24.31
N VAL A 203 -3.26 5.97 25.39
CA VAL A 203 -3.96 4.90 26.11
C VAL A 203 -4.84 5.52 27.19
N HIS A 204 -6.14 5.24 27.15
CA HIS A 204 -7.10 5.69 28.16
C HIS A 204 -7.98 4.55 28.66
N TYR A 205 -8.44 4.68 29.90
CA TYR A 205 -9.43 3.83 30.53
C TYR A 205 -10.75 4.59 30.50
N HIS A 206 -11.73 4.09 29.76
CA HIS A 206 -13.04 4.73 29.60
C HIS A 206 -14.07 4.12 30.57
N CYS A 207 -14.83 4.96 31.25
CA CYS A 207 -15.93 4.51 32.08
C CYS A 207 -17.23 4.39 31.25
N THR A 208 -17.73 3.17 31.06
CA THR A 208 -18.96 2.92 30.28
C THR A 208 -20.26 3.36 30.98
N ARG A 209 -20.17 3.91 32.19
CA ARG A 209 -21.32 4.38 32.99
C ARG A 209 -21.37 5.88 33.19
N CYS A 210 -20.22 6.55 33.21
CA CYS A 210 -20.14 8.00 33.34
C CYS A 210 -20.07 8.61 31.94
N GLU A 211 -20.69 9.77 31.78
CA GLU A 211 -20.60 10.53 30.53
C GLU A 211 -19.18 11.11 30.39
N ASP A 212 -18.50 10.77 29.29
CA ASP A 212 -17.17 11.25 28.91
C ASP A 212 -16.13 11.26 30.05
N PHE A 213 -16.01 10.13 30.76
CA PHE A 213 -15.05 9.98 31.85
C PHE A 213 -13.92 9.01 31.49
N ASP A 214 -12.76 9.59 31.17
CA ASP A 214 -11.56 8.89 30.77
C ASP A 214 -10.42 9.14 31.78
N LEU A 215 -9.66 8.09 32.10
CA LEU A 215 -8.47 8.19 32.93
C LEU A 215 -7.25 7.69 32.16
N CYS A 216 -6.13 8.40 32.27
CA CYS A 216 -4.84 7.85 31.86
C CYS A 216 -4.42 6.70 32.80
N GLU A 217 -3.52 5.84 32.35
CA GLU A 217 -3.02 4.70 33.13
C GLU A 217 -2.53 5.08 34.54
N LYS A 218 -1.85 6.22 34.65
CA LYS A 218 -1.39 6.72 35.96
C LYS A 218 -2.55 7.03 36.89
N CYS A 219 -3.60 7.68 36.38
CA CYS A 219 -4.76 8.05 37.20
C CYS A 219 -5.69 6.85 37.48
N PHE A 220 -5.75 5.87 36.59
CA PHE A 220 -6.47 4.62 36.83
C PHE A 220 -5.88 3.81 38.01
N ASN A 221 -4.56 3.84 38.16
CA ASN A 221 -3.85 3.08 39.20
C ASN A 221 -3.70 3.82 40.54
N ILE A 222 -4.18 5.06 40.66
CA ILE A 222 -4.15 5.83 41.92
C ILE A 222 -5.39 5.48 42.76
N GLU A 223 -5.19 5.31 44.07
CA GLU A 223 -6.30 5.19 45.02
C GLU A 223 -6.76 6.58 45.54
N PRO A 224 -8.08 6.78 45.77
CA PRO A 224 -9.16 5.83 45.55
C PRO A 224 -9.45 5.63 44.05
N LYS A 225 -9.69 4.38 43.66
CA LYS A 225 -10.06 4.05 42.29
C LYS A 225 -11.42 4.65 41.95
N HIS A 226 -11.63 4.94 40.67
CA HIS A 226 -12.96 5.28 40.17
C HIS A 226 -13.95 4.15 40.49
N GLU A 227 -15.15 4.51 40.97
CA GLU A 227 -16.12 3.55 41.54
C GLU A 227 -16.69 2.56 40.49
N HIS A 228 -16.64 2.91 39.21
CA HIS A 228 -17.13 2.08 38.12
C HIS A 228 -16.01 1.30 37.42
N LYS A 229 -16.37 0.12 36.89
CA LYS A 229 -15.51 -0.65 36.01
C LYS A 229 -15.22 0.15 34.74
N MET A 230 -13.95 0.20 34.34
CA MET A 230 -13.49 0.92 33.16
C MET A 230 -12.93 -0.07 32.13
N GLU A 231 -13.06 0.26 30.84
CA GLU A 231 -12.53 -0.50 29.71
C GLU A 231 -11.27 0.19 29.20
N CYS A 232 -10.22 -0.59 28.92
CA CYS A 232 -8.98 -0.04 28.39
C CYS A 232 -9.06 0.04 26.86
N SER A 233 -8.94 1.25 26.34
CA SER A 233 -8.79 1.50 24.91
C SER A 233 -7.33 1.77 24.64
N VAL A 234 -6.65 0.80 24.03
CA VAL A 234 -5.29 0.99 23.52
C VAL A 234 -5.44 1.57 22.12
N PRO A 235 -4.75 2.68 21.76
CA PRO A 235 -4.66 3.06 20.37
C PRO A 235 -4.02 1.90 19.63
N CYS A 236 -4.51 1.54 18.44
CA CYS A 236 -4.09 0.37 17.68
C CYS A 236 -2.58 0.34 17.31
N ILE A 237 -1.76 1.24 17.82
CA ILE A 237 -0.33 1.34 17.55
C ILE A 237 0.41 1.70 18.84
N VAL A 238 0.74 0.67 19.63
CA VAL A 238 1.92 0.67 20.50
C VAL A 238 2.63 -0.66 20.30
N ASP A 239 3.91 -0.56 19.95
CA ASP A 239 4.85 -1.67 19.85
C ASP A 239 4.63 -2.70 20.97
N VAL A 240 4.18 -3.90 20.60
CA VAL A 240 4.14 -5.03 21.53
C VAL A 240 5.56 -5.56 21.65
N ASN A 241 6.33 -4.91 22.51
CA ASN A 241 7.44 -5.53 23.22
C ASN A 241 7.29 -5.22 24.71
N GLN A 242 6.25 -5.81 25.31
CA GLN A 242 6.18 -6.14 26.74
C GLN A 242 5.00 -7.10 27.01
N ASP A 243 5.29 -8.38 26.85
CA ASP A 243 4.90 -9.52 27.69
C ASP A 243 3.62 -9.44 28.56
N ASP A 244 2.62 -10.26 28.19
CA ASP A 244 1.98 -11.27 29.06
C ASP A 244 1.33 -10.88 30.40
N LYS A 245 0.73 -9.68 30.57
CA LYS A 245 0.01 -9.37 31.83
C LYS A 245 -1.44 -8.86 31.77
N CYS A 246 -2.02 -8.57 30.62
CA CYS A 246 -3.37 -7.96 30.63
C CYS A 246 -4.55 -8.94 30.87
N ASN A 247 -4.35 -10.26 30.77
CA ASN A 247 -5.45 -11.25 30.86
C ASN A 247 -5.54 -12.03 32.19
N SER A 248 -4.88 -11.61 33.27
CA SER A 248 -4.86 -12.38 34.52
C SER A 248 -5.35 -11.61 35.76
N LEU A 249 -6.41 -10.80 35.64
CA LEU A 249 -7.16 -10.31 36.81
C LEU A 249 -8.67 -10.23 36.54
N ASN A 250 -9.26 -11.33 36.06
CA ASN A 250 -10.70 -11.61 36.20
C ASN A 250 -10.87 -12.82 37.12
N SER A 251 -10.62 -12.64 38.42
CA SER A 251 -11.07 -13.55 39.49
C SER A 251 -10.97 -12.82 40.82
N ILE A 252 -12.06 -12.20 41.23
CA ILE A 252 -12.80 -12.37 42.50
C ILE A 252 -14.03 -11.46 42.41
#